data_AF-A0A816A041-F1
#
_entry.id   AF-A0A816A041-F1
#
_cell.length_a   1.000
_cell.length_b   1.000
_cell.length_c   1.000
_cell.angle_alpha   90.00
_cell.angle_beta   90.00
_cell.angle_gamma   90.00
#
_symmetry.space_group_name_H-M   'P 1'
#
loop_
_entity.id
_entity.type
_entity.pdbx_description
1 polymer ?
#
loop_
_entity_poly.entity_id
_entity_poly.type
_entity_poly.pdbx_seq_one_letter_code
_entity_poly.pdbx_strand_id
1 'polypeptide(L)'
;CAAAEDEGLKHRIISGIVILCGLVIIAILIGTIVTFMDEKLNELKKGHTTVYEKNHTRWSPKIFDIIHELIIANESQRNPSIVILTSKERIEIQYLIKNKIHDTKNTRIIYRNGDPMSINDLNKLSINQARSVIILASETNHNSDIRIIKTILAIRNNPQRNNINFHIVAEIKERINLEAAMIAGGDEAIFVYADEITARIIAQSCRQSGLTVILTTLLSFQNDEIYFKYEKALVGRTFYDAIFSYNKCSVIGLMLADGTVKLCPQLDTIINMDDKIIVIAEDDDKIILSSDNLSRSTRSISASTINHNINSPSQQMIRGTTKKVERNLILGWNNRAPLIAK
;
A
#
# COMPACT_ATOMS: atom_id res chain seq x y z
N CYS A 1 85.54 7.59 46.37
CA CYS A 1 84.80 8.10 45.20
C CYS A 1 84.10 7.04 44.34
N ALA A 2 84.30 5.72 44.54
CA ALA A 2 83.67 4.71 43.67
C ALA A 2 82.20 4.36 44.00
N ALA A 3 81.69 4.69 45.20
CA ALA A 3 80.32 4.32 45.60
C ALA A 3 79.22 5.25 45.05
N ALA A 4 79.57 6.48 44.65
CA ALA A 4 78.61 7.46 44.12
C ALA A 4 78.32 7.29 42.61
N GLU A 5 79.24 6.66 41.86
CA GLU A 5 79.05 6.39 40.42
C GLU A 5 78.07 5.22 40.18
N ASP A 6 78.05 4.22 41.06
CA ASP A 6 77.20 3.03 40.93
C ASP A 6 75.71 3.30 41.23
N GLU A 7 75.40 4.21 42.17
CA GLU A 7 74.01 4.60 42.42
C GLU A 7 73.41 5.37 41.25
N GLY A 8 74.19 6.28 40.64
CA GLY A 8 73.77 7.02 39.46
C GLY A 8 73.49 6.12 38.24
N LEU A 9 74.27 5.06 38.06
CA LEU A 9 74.06 4.08 36.99
C LEU A 9 72.77 3.26 37.21
N LYS A 10 72.52 2.80 38.44
CA LYS A 10 71.27 2.10 38.80
C LYS A 10 70.04 2.97 38.58
N HIS A 11 70.09 4.23 39.02
CA HIS A 11 68.99 5.17 38.79
C HIS A 11 68.75 5.44 37.29
N ARG A 12 69.81 5.58 36.50
CA ARG A 12 69.69 5.75 35.04
C ARG A 12 69.09 4.53 34.33
N ILE A 13 69.47 3.32 34.75
CA ILE A 13 68.89 2.08 34.21
C ILE A 13 67.41 1.97 34.58
N ILE A 14 67.05 2.25 35.83
CA ILE A 14 65.65 2.23 36.30
C ILE A 14 64.82 3.29 35.57
N SER A 15 65.32 4.53 35.46
CA SER A 15 64.64 5.59 34.69
C SER A 15 64.50 5.22 33.21
N GLY A 16 65.52 4.57 32.62
CA GLY A 16 65.45 4.05 31.25
C GLY A 16 64.34 3.01 31.07
N ILE A 17 64.21 2.06 32.01
CA ILE A 17 63.15 1.05 31.99
C ILE A 17 61.77 1.69 32.16
N VAL A 18 61.62 2.65 33.06
CA VAL A 18 60.33 3.35 33.29
C VAL A 18 59.91 4.14 32.05
N ILE A 19 60.84 4.84 31.40
CA ILE A 19 60.56 5.58 30.15
C ILE A 19 60.18 4.60 29.03
N LEU A 20 60.90 3.49 28.91
CA LEU A 20 60.60 2.45 27.91
C LEU A 20 59.21 1.85 28.13
N CYS A 21 58.86 1.48 29.37
CA CYS A 21 57.53 0.98 29.71
C CYS A 21 56.44 2.03 29.45
N GLY A 22 56.69 3.30 29.79
CA GLY A 22 55.77 4.40 29.51
C GLY A 22 55.50 4.59 28.01
N LEU A 23 56.54 4.52 27.19
CA LEU A 23 56.42 4.60 25.73
C LEU A 23 55.61 3.44 25.15
N VAL A 24 55.82 2.22 25.67
CA VAL A 24 55.05 1.04 25.24
C VAL A 24 53.57 1.19 25.58
N ILE A 25 53.24 1.62 26.81
CA ILE A 25 51.84 1.81 27.24
C ILE A 25 51.16 2.90 26.39
N ILE A 26 51.83 4.03 26.15
CA ILE A 26 51.29 5.12 25.35
C ILE A 26 51.08 4.68 23.89
N ALA A 27 52.02 3.92 23.32
CA ALA A 27 51.89 3.41 21.96
C ALA A 27 50.70 2.44 21.81
N ILE A 28 50.51 1.54 22.79
CA ILE A 28 49.35 0.63 22.82
C ILE A 28 48.04 1.43 22.95
N LEU A 29 48.00 2.42 23.84
CA LEU A 29 46.81 3.25 24.04
C LEU A 29 46.41 4.00 22.77
N ILE A 30 47.36 4.67 22.12
CA ILE A 30 47.11 5.38 20.86
C ILE A 30 46.65 4.40 19.78
N GLY A 31 47.30 3.25 19.67
CA GLY A 31 46.89 2.19 18.73
C GLY A 31 45.44 1.76 18.94
N THR A 32 45.05 1.44 20.18
CA THR A 32 43.67 1.04 20.49
C THR A 32 42.65 2.13 20.22
N ILE A 33 42.96 3.40 20.53
CA ILE A 33 42.07 4.53 20.26
C ILE A 33 41.90 4.73 18.75
N VAL A 34 42.98 4.67 17.98
CA VAL A 34 42.92 4.81 16.52
C VAL A 34 42.13 3.66 15.89
N THR A 35 42.35 2.42 16.33
CA THR A 35 41.57 1.27 15.84
C THR A 35 40.09 1.38 16.21
N PHE A 36 39.77 1.78 17.44
CA PHE A 36 38.38 1.99 17.88
C PHE A 36 37.70 3.14 17.13
N MET A 37 38.43 4.23 16.89
CA MET A 37 37.95 5.33 16.07
C MET A 37 37.78 4.89 14.62
N ASP A 38 38.72 4.15 14.01
CA ASP A 38 38.56 3.63 12.66
C ASP A 38 37.43 2.61 12.57
N GLU A 39 37.17 1.78 13.58
CA GLU A 39 36.01 0.89 13.63
C GLU A 39 34.70 1.68 13.68
N LYS A 40 34.61 2.70 14.54
CA LYS A 40 33.42 3.57 14.62
C LYS A 40 33.23 4.43 13.38
N LEU A 41 34.32 4.93 12.82
CA LEU A 41 34.33 5.76 11.61
C LEU A 41 34.09 4.88 10.38
N ASN A 42 34.49 3.60 10.37
CA ASN A 42 34.11 2.62 9.37
C ASN A 42 32.65 2.15 9.53
N GLU A 43 32.12 2.01 10.74
CA GLU A 43 30.68 1.84 10.95
C GLU A 43 29.87 3.00 10.37
N LEU A 44 30.39 4.23 10.48
CA LEU A 44 29.74 5.43 9.93
C LEU A 44 30.03 5.63 8.42
N LYS A 45 31.19 5.21 7.91
CA LYS A 45 31.58 5.25 6.48
C LYS A 45 30.98 4.12 5.66
N LYS A 46 30.50 3.04 6.28
CA LYS A 46 29.69 1.99 5.63
C LYS A 46 28.30 2.53 5.29
N GLY A 47 28.26 3.52 4.42
CA GLY A 47 27.09 3.88 3.64
C GLY A 47 26.83 2.80 2.58
N HIS A 48 25.60 2.29 2.58
CA HIS A 48 24.91 1.60 1.49
C HIS A 48 25.43 0.23 1.00
N THR A 49 24.66 -0.79 1.39
CA THR A 49 24.32 -2.04 0.65
C THR A 49 25.40 -3.11 0.44
N THR A 50 25.42 -4.10 1.34
CA THR A 50 24.82 -5.43 1.08
C THR A 50 24.70 -6.18 2.41
N VAL A 51 23.49 -6.27 2.95
CA VAL A 51 23.22 -7.10 4.12
C VAL A 51 23.17 -8.56 3.66
N TYR A 52 24.32 -9.22 3.65
CA TYR A 52 24.42 -10.68 3.63
C TYR A 52 24.26 -11.22 5.05
N GLU A 53 23.08 -11.01 5.65
CA GLU A 53 22.74 -11.66 6.90
C GLU A 53 21.53 -12.58 6.67
N LYS A 54 21.81 -13.89 6.75
CA LYS A 54 20.78 -14.92 6.84
C LYS A 54 19.97 -14.61 8.10
N ASN A 55 18.65 -14.41 7.94
CA ASN A 55 17.63 -14.19 9.00
C ASN A 55 17.07 -12.77 9.19
N HIS A 56 17.28 -11.83 8.25
CA HIS A 56 16.51 -10.57 8.29
C HIS A 56 15.15 -10.73 7.61
N THR A 57 14.08 -10.41 8.36
CA THR A 57 12.77 -10.19 7.76
C THR A 57 12.83 -8.89 6.95
N ARG A 58 13.05 -8.99 5.63
CA ARG A 58 13.00 -7.82 4.74
C ARG A 58 11.59 -7.23 4.80
N TRP A 59 11.52 -5.94 5.11
CA TRP A 59 10.29 -5.16 5.02
C TRP A 59 9.75 -5.24 3.60
N SER A 60 8.43 -5.38 3.45
CA SER A 60 7.82 -5.51 2.12
C SER A 60 8.04 -4.20 1.34
N PRO A 61 8.64 -4.24 0.14
CA PRO A 61 8.80 -3.04 -0.69
C PRO A 61 7.49 -2.32 -1.00
N LYS A 62 6.36 -3.05 -0.96
CA LYS A 62 5.01 -2.55 -1.22
C LYS A 62 4.60 -1.38 -0.33
N ILE A 63 5.15 -1.32 0.89
CA ILE A 63 4.83 -0.26 1.84
C ILE A 63 5.20 1.14 1.32
N PHE A 64 6.26 1.26 0.51
CA PHE A 64 6.65 2.55 -0.04
C PHE A 64 5.62 3.04 -1.06
N ASP A 65 5.15 2.14 -1.92
CA ASP A 65 4.12 2.44 -2.93
C ASP A 65 2.80 2.78 -2.23
N ILE A 66 2.41 2.00 -1.21
CA ILE A 66 1.20 2.28 -0.42
C ILE A 66 1.29 3.64 0.29
N ILE A 67 2.43 3.98 0.90
CA ILE A 67 2.58 5.29 1.55
C ILE A 67 2.51 6.42 0.52
N HIS A 68 3.12 6.24 -0.66
CA HIS A 68 3.05 7.23 -1.73
C HIS A 68 1.62 7.48 -2.18
N GLU A 69 0.87 6.43 -2.48
CA GLU A 69 -0.55 6.50 -2.87
C GLU A 69 -1.40 7.15 -1.76
N LEU A 70 -1.18 6.77 -0.49
CA LEU A 70 -1.89 7.38 0.64
C LEU A 70 -1.53 8.86 0.84
N ILE A 71 -0.31 9.30 0.52
CA ILE A 71 0.06 10.72 0.59
C ILE A 71 -0.76 11.51 -0.43
N ILE A 72 -0.96 10.96 -1.64
CA ILE A 72 -1.75 11.61 -2.68
C ILE A 72 -3.22 11.67 -2.26
N ALA A 73 -3.80 10.55 -1.84
CA ALA A 73 -5.19 10.46 -1.39
C ALA A 73 -5.50 11.37 -0.18
N ASN A 74 -4.49 11.69 0.64
CA ASN A 74 -4.65 12.52 1.83
C ASN A 74 -4.54 14.04 1.55
N GLU A 75 -4.23 14.47 0.33
CA GLU A 75 -4.08 15.90 0.01
C GLU A 75 -5.35 16.71 0.30
N SER A 76 -6.53 16.12 0.06
CA SER A 76 -7.83 16.73 0.37
C SER A 76 -8.18 16.75 1.87
N GLN A 77 -7.42 16.06 2.72
CA GLN A 77 -7.72 15.88 4.12
C GLN A 77 -7.06 16.92 5.03
N ARG A 78 -7.73 17.28 6.14
CA ARG A 78 -7.17 18.17 7.15
C ARG A 78 -6.32 17.39 8.17
N ASN A 79 -5.02 17.70 8.22
CA ASN A 79 -4.03 17.10 9.14
C ASN A 79 -3.95 15.55 9.09
N PRO A 80 -3.82 14.93 7.90
CA PRO A 80 -3.73 13.48 7.77
C PRO A 80 -2.46 12.92 8.42
N SER A 81 -2.55 11.70 8.94
CA SER A 81 -1.39 11.00 9.48
C SER A 81 -1.41 9.51 9.21
N ILE A 82 -0.25 8.96 8.90
CA ILE A 82 -0.01 7.53 8.70
C ILE A 82 0.83 7.05 9.89
N VAL A 83 0.32 6.05 10.63
CA VAL A 83 1.06 5.44 11.73
C VAL A 83 1.58 4.07 11.28
N ILE A 84 2.89 3.88 11.36
CA ILE A 84 3.56 2.65 10.94
C ILE A 84 4.07 1.92 12.19
N LEU A 85 3.55 0.70 12.40
CA LEU A 85 4.07 -0.25 13.39
C LEU A 85 4.99 -1.27 12.73
N THR A 86 6.12 -1.53 13.37
CA THR A 86 7.17 -2.37 12.79
C THR A 86 8.16 -2.80 13.86
N SER A 87 8.77 -3.97 13.71
CA SER A 87 9.80 -4.47 14.62
C SER A 87 11.18 -3.82 14.39
N LYS A 88 11.34 -3.08 13.29
CA LYS A 88 12.61 -2.40 12.95
C LYS A 88 12.82 -1.13 13.77
N GLU A 89 14.07 -0.71 13.88
CA GLU A 89 14.41 0.53 14.58
C GLU A 89 13.90 1.76 13.83
N ARG A 90 13.47 2.76 14.61
CA ARG A 90 12.88 3.99 14.07
C ARG A 90 13.82 4.73 13.11
N ILE A 91 15.10 4.78 13.43
CA ILE A 91 16.11 5.51 12.65
C ILE A 91 16.26 4.88 11.26
N GLU A 92 16.38 3.54 11.20
CA GLU A 92 16.51 2.80 9.94
C GLU A 92 15.32 3.05 9.01
N ILE A 93 14.09 2.99 9.53
CA ILE A 93 12.89 3.16 8.71
C ILE A 93 12.71 4.59 8.27
N GLN A 94 12.94 5.54 9.16
CA GLN A 94 12.86 6.96 8.81
C GLN A 94 13.85 7.28 7.68
N TYR A 95 15.03 6.67 7.70
CA TYR A 95 16.01 6.77 6.64
C TYR A 95 15.52 6.14 5.33
N LEU A 96 15.01 4.90 5.36
CA LEU A 96 14.49 4.20 4.19
C LEU A 96 13.33 4.95 3.52
N ILE A 97 12.41 5.51 4.31
CA ILE A 97 11.29 6.29 3.79
C ILE A 97 11.78 7.61 3.20
N LYS A 98 12.63 8.37 3.91
CA LYS A 98 13.14 9.65 3.38
C LYS A 98 13.91 9.50 2.07
N ASN A 99 14.60 8.39 1.87
CA ASN A 99 15.33 8.13 0.63
C ASN A 99 14.43 7.78 -0.56
N LYS A 100 13.22 7.26 -0.31
CA LYS A 100 12.29 6.87 -1.37
C LYS A 100 11.18 7.90 -1.59
N ILE A 101 10.70 8.51 -0.50
CA ILE A 101 9.59 9.45 -0.46
C ILE A 101 10.16 10.78 0.02
N HIS A 102 10.33 11.69 -0.95
CA HIS A 102 10.96 12.99 -0.74
C HIS A 102 9.94 14.05 -0.28
N ASP A 103 8.70 13.94 -0.75
CA ASP A 103 7.60 14.84 -0.42
C ASP A 103 6.45 14.07 0.25
N THR A 104 6.06 14.53 1.43
CA THR A 104 4.92 13.99 2.19
C THR A 104 3.71 14.90 2.15
N LYS A 105 3.75 16.02 1.40
CA LYS A 105 2.70 17.03 1.34
C LYS A 105 2.23 17.43 2.76
N ASN A 106 0.92 17.39 3.02
CA ASN A 106 0.29 17.64 4.31
C ASN A 106 0.26 16.40 5.25
N THR A 107 0.80 15.25 4.83
CA THR A 107 0.68 13.97 5.54
C THR A 107 1.82 13.75 6.52
N ARG A 108 1.47 13.51 7.79
CA ARG A 108 2.43 13.27 8.86
C ARG A 108 2.66 11.78 9.08
N ILE A 109 3.89 11.32 8.89
CA ILE A 109 4.27 9.91 9.10
C ILE A 109 4.79 9.71 10.53
N ILE A 110 4.16 8.81 11.28
CA ILE A 110 4.48 8.50 12.67
C ILE A 110 4.98 7.05 12.75
N TYR A 111 6.10 6.86 13.43
CA TYR A 111 6.73 5.54 13.59
C TYR A 111 6.55 5.01 15.01
N ARG A 112 6.22 3.72 15.12
CA ARG A 112 6.19 2.99 16.40
C ARG A 112 6.90 1.65 16.23
N ASN A 113 7.76 1.33 17.19
CA ASN A 113 8.36 0.02 17.28
C ASN A 113 7.45 -0.89 18.11
N GLY A 114 7.21 -2.12 17.63
CA GLY A 114 6.46 -3.13 18.37
C GLY A 114 6.01 -4.30 17.48
N ASP A 115 5.37 -5.29 18.11
CA ASP A 115 4.80 -6.45 17.43
C ASP A 115 3.29 -6.24 17.21
N PRO A 116 2.78 -6.32 15.98
CA PRO A 116 1.33 -6.22 15.71
C PRO A 116 0.50 -7.33 16.37
N MET A 117 1.11 -8.43 16.82
CA MET A 117 0.41 -9.48 17.59
C MET A 117 0.31 -9.17 19.09
N SER A 118 0.98 -8.12 19.57
CA SER A 118 0.99 -7.70 20.98
C SER A 118 -0.06 -6.62 21.22
N ILE A 119 -1.05 -6.91 22.06
CA ILE A 119 -2.10 -5.95 22.46
C ILE A 119 -1.48 -4.68 23.07
N ASN A 120 -0.42 -4.83 23.87
CA ASN A 120 0.28 -3.69 24.47
C ASN A 120 0.92 -2.76 23.43
N ASP A 121 1.41 -3.32 22.32
CA ASP A 121 2.00 -2.53 21.24
C ASP A 121 0.92 -1.89 20.36
N LEU A 122 -0.19 -2.61 20.11
CA LEU A 122 -1.37 -2.07 19.41
C LEU A 122 -1.96 -0.85 20.15
N ASN A 123 -1.97 -0.87 21.48
CA ASN A 123 -2.45 0.25 22.29
C ASN A 123 -1.62 1.54 22.10
N LYS A 124 -0.38 1.44 21.59
CA LYS A 124 0.46 2.62 21.26
C LYS A 124 0.04 3.32 19.97
N LEU A 125 -0.84 2.70 19.16
CA LEU A 125 -1.21 3.18 17.82
C LEU A 125 -2.52 3.97 17.77
N SER A 126 -3.25 4.07 18.88
CA SER A 126 -4.58 4.71 18.91
C SER A 126 -5.52 4.18 17.82
N ILE A 127 -5.56 2.85 17.63
CA ILE A 127 -6.30 2.19 16.53
C ILE A 127 -7.78 2.57 16.52
N ASN A 128 -8.39 2.80 17.69
CA ASN A 128 -9.77 3.28 17.84
C ASN A 128 -10.08 4.60 17.12
N GLN A 129 -9.07 5.40 16.79
CA GLN A 129 -9.20 6.68 16.07
C GLN A 129 -8.78 6.57 14.60
N ALA A 130 -8.25 5.41 14.19
CA ALA A 130 -7.82 5.18 12.81
C ALA A 130 -9.04 5.01 11.90
N ARG A 131 -9.01 5.64 10.73
CA ARG A 131 -10.05 5.46 9.70
C ARG A 131 -9.98 4.08 9.05
N SER A 132 -8.77 3.54 8.93
CA SER A 132 -8.51 2.21 8.40
C SER A 132 -7.21 1.66 8.95
N VAL A 133 -7.07 0.33 8.89
CA VAL A 133 -5.85 -0.40 9.28
C VAL A 133 -5.41 -1.26 8.11
N ILE A 134 -4.17 -1.09 7.67
CA ILE A 134 -3.60 -1.89 6.58
C ILE A 134 -2.57 -2.87 7.16
N ILE A 135 -2.75 -4.16 6.90
CA ILE A 135 -1.86 -5.22 7.37
C ILE A 135 -1.24 -5.90 6.15
N LEU A 136 0.09 -5.79 6.02
CA LEU A 136 0.83 -6.32 4.87
C LEU A 136 1.45 -7.67 5.17
N ALA A 137 1.50 -8.51 4.14
CA ALA A 137 2.19 -9.78 4.23
C ALA A 137 3.71 -9.57 4.21
N SER A 138 4.42 -10.34 5.03
CA SER A 138 5.88 -10.42 4.97
C SER A 138 6.31 -11.14 3.71
N GLU A 139 7.35 -10.62 3.04
CA GLU A 139 7.94 -11.27 1.87
C GLU A 139 8.82 -12.48 2.21
N THR A 140 9.26 -12.58 3.46
CA THR A 140 10.29 -13.54 3.87
C THR A 140 9.76 -14.60 4.83
N ASN A 141 8.58 -14.39 5.43
CA ASN A 141 8.01 -15.31 6.41
C ASN A 141 6.95 -16.21 5.76
N HIS A 142 7.20 -17.53 5.75
CA HIS A 142 6.24 -18.52 5.25
C HIS A 142 4.92 -18.53 6.06
N ASN A 143 4.94 -18.13 7.33
CA ASN A 143 3.74 -18.05 8.17
C ASN A 143 3.11 -16.65 8.17
N SER A 144 3.30 -15.88 7.09
CA SER A 144 2.82 -14.49 7.00
C SER A 144 1.32 -14.37 7.22
N ASP A 145 0.52 -15.21 6.56
CA ASP A 145 -0.95 -15.18 6.67
C ASP A 145 -1.41 -15.48 8.10
N ILE A 146 -0.77 -16.43 8.78
CA ILE A 146 -1.07 -16.76 10.18
C ILE A 146 -0.82 -15.54 11.08
N ARG A 147 0.27 -14.79 10.85
CA ARG A 147 0.55 -13.57 11.62
C ARG A 147 -0.49 -12.47 11.35
N ILE A 148 -0.94 -12.35 10.10
CA ILE A 148 -2.00 -11.41 9.71
C ILE A 148 -3.30 -11.77 10.41
N ILE A 149 -3.72 -13.03 10.35
CA ILE A 149 -4.91 -13.54 11.05
C ILE A 149 -4.81 -13.26 12.56
N LYS A 150 -3.68 -13.56 13.19
CA LYS A 150 -3.45 -13.27 14.62
C LYS A 150 -3.49 -11.78 14.94
N THR A 151 -2.96 -10.94 14.06
CA THR A 151 -3.01 -9.47 14.21
C THR A 151 -4.46 -8.97 14.16
N ILE A 152 -5.25 -9.46 13.20
CA ILE A 152 -6.68 -9.13 13.08
C ILE A 152 -7.43 -9.55 14.34
N LEU A 153 -7.19 -10.76 14.85
CA LEU A 153 -7.77 -11.22 16.11
C LEU A 153 -7.35 -10.35 17.30
N ALA A 154 -6.07 -9.95 17.38
CA ALA A 154 -5.58 -9.07 18.42
C ALA A 154 -6.23 -7.67 18.39
N ILE A 155 -6.52 -7.14 17.19
CA ILE A 155 -7.24 -5.87 17.02
C ILE A 155 -8.71 -6.02 17.42
N ARG A 156 -9.41 -7.02 16.89
CA ARG A 156 -10.85 -7.23 17.12
C ARG A 156 -11.18 -7.59 18.57
N ASN A 157 -10.30 -8.35 19.22
CA ASN A 157 -10.45 -8.79 20.61
C ASN A 157 -9.72 -7.89 21.62
N ASN A 158 -9.28 -6.69 21.22
CA ASN A 158 -8.61 -5.77 22.13
C ASN A 158 -9.59 -5.29 23.23
N PRO A 159 -9.27 -5.46 24.53
CA PRO A 159 -10.15 -4.99 25.62
C PRO A 159 -10.42 -3.49 25.63
N GLN A 160 -9.53 -2.68 25.05
CA GLN A 160 -9.67 -1.21 24.97
C GLN A 160 -10.42 -0.75 23.72
N ARG A 161 -10.98 -1.68 22.93
CA ARG A 161 -11.70 -1.39 21.71
C ARG A 161 -13.01 -0.63 21.98
N ASN A 162 -13.32 0.35 21.13
CA ASN A 162 -14.63 0.99 21.10
C ASN A 162 -15.64 0.17 20.27
N ASN A 163 -16.95 0.38 20.47
CA ASN A 163 -18.02 -0.30 19.73
C ASN A 163 -18.12 0.07 18.22
N ILE A 164 -17.06 0.65 17.64
CA ILE A 164 -17.00 1.00 16.22
C ILE A 164 -16.31 -0.15 15.48
N ASN A 165 -16.85 -0.49 14.31
CA ASN A 165 -16.24 -1.47 13.41
C ASN A 165 -14.98 -0.87 12.78
N PHE A 166 -13.89 -1.64 12.78
CA PHE A 166 -12.69 -1.24 12.05
C PHE A 166 -12.86 -1.49 10.55
N HIS A 167 -12.16 -0.69 9.75
CA HIS A 167 -11.95 -0.97 8.33
C HIS A 167 -10.55 -1.53 8.14
N ILE A 168 -10.43 -2.85 8.19
CA ILE A 168 -9.15 -3.56 8.08
C ILE A 168 -8.97 -4.02 6.64
N VAL A 169 -7.84 -3.68 6.02
CA VAL A 169 -7.43 -4.22 4.73
C VAL A 169 -6.18 -5.07 4.96
N ALA A 170 -6.26 -6.35 4.64
CA ALA A 170 -5.19 -7.29 4.91
C ALA A 170 -4.78 -8.03 3.63
N GLU A 171 -3.48 -8.09 3.37
CA GLU A 171 -2.93 -8.91 2.29
C GLU A 171 -2.90 -10.38 2.72
N ILE A 172 -3.33 -11.31 1.86
CA ILE A 172 -3.21 -12.76 2.08
C ILE A 172 -2.45 -13.37 0.90
N LYS A 173 -1.54 -14.31 1.16
CA LYS A 173 -0.71 -14.95 0.13
C LYS A 173 -1.20 -16.34 -0.26
N GLU A 174 -1.77 -17.09 0.66
CA GLU A 174 -2.19 -18.46 0.40
C GLU A 174 -3.70 -18.58 0.50
N ARG A 175 -4.31 -19.01 -0.61
CA ARG A 175 -5.76 -19.15 -0.71
C ARG A 175 -6.35 -20.12 0.32
N ILE A 176 -5.57 -21.10 0.79
CA ILE A 176 -5.98 -22.04 1.83
C ILE A 176 -6.26 -21.35 3.18
N ASN A 177 -5.60 -20.22 3.45
CA ASN A 177 -5.79 -19.46 4.68
C ASN A 177 -6.95 -18.45 4.59
N LEU A 178 -7.54 -18.25 3.40
CA LEU A 178 -8.55 -17.22 3.18
C LEU A 178 -9.82 -17.45 4.01
N GLU A 179 -10.27 -18.70 4.14
CA GLU A 179 -11.47 -19.02 4.92
C GLU A 179 -11.27 -18.71 6.42
N ALA A 180 -10.14 -19.15 6.99
CA ALA A 180 -9.77 -18.81 8.36
C ALA A 180 -9.61 -17.31 8.56
N ALA A 181 -9.05 -16.61 7.57
CA ALA A 181 -8.92 -15.16 7.57
C ALA A 181 -10.28 -14.46 7.56
N MET A 182 -11.23 -14.90 6.72
CA MET A 182 -12.59 -14.37 6.68
C MET A 182 -13.31 -14.53 8.03
N ILE A 183 -13.19 -15.70 8.66
CA ILE A 183 -13.76 -15.94 10.00
C ILE A 183 -13.13 -15.01 11.05
N ALA A 184 -11.81 -14.88 11.03
CA ALA A 184 -11.08 -14.01 11.96
C ALA A 184 -11.37 -12.52 11.72
N GLY A 185 -11.61 -12.12 10.48
CA GLY A 185 -11.94 -10.77 10.06
C GLY A 185 -13.38 -10.35 10.38
N GLY A 186 -14.33 -11.28 10.26
CA GLY A 186 -15.75 -10.94 10.27
C GLY A 186 -16.06 -9.88 9.20
N ASP A 187 -17.00 -8.99 9.50
CA ASP A 187 -17.41 -7.92 8.59
C ASP A 187 -16.47 -6.69 8.61
N GLU A 188 -15.38 -6.76 9.38
CA GLU A 188 -14.45 -5.65 9.59
C GLU A 188 -13.20 -5.73 8.69
N ALA A 189 -12.90 -6.91 8.12
CA ALA A 189 -11.69 -7.13 7.33
C ALA A 189 -11.98 -7.50 5.88
N ILE A 190 -11.30 -6.81 4.97
CA ILE A 190 -11.26 -7.08 3.54
C ILE A 190 -9.89 -7.68 3.21
N PHE A 191 -9.88 -8.82 2.54
CA PHE A 191 -8.66 -9.53 2.18
C PHE A 191 -8.28 -9.30 0.72
N VAL A 192 -7.05 -8.88 0.50
CA VAL A 192 -6.49 -8.65 -0.83
C VAL A 192 -5.56 -9.79 -1.19
N TYR A 193 -5.93 -10.54 -2.22
CA TYR A 193 -5.07 -11.58 -2.79
C TYR A 193 -4.27 -11.04 -3.98
N ALA A 194 -3.13 -10.42 -3.67
CA ALA A 194 -2.35 -9.65 -4.65
C ALA A 194 -1.90 -10.48 -5.87
N ASP A 195 -1.52 -11.74 -5.68
CA ASP A 195 -1.07 -12.61 -6.78
C ASP A 195 -2.21 -12.95 -7.76
N GLU A 196 -3.45 -13.12 -7.27
CA GLU A 196 -4.60 -13.37 -8.15
C GLU A 196 -4.98 -12.11 -8.94
N ILE A 197 -5.01 -10.95 -8.30
CA ILE A 197 -5.27 -9.68 -8.99
C ILE A 197 -4.20 -9.46 -10.06
N THR A 198 -2.92 -9.65 -9.71
CA THR A 198 -1.80 -9.50 -10.64
C THR A 198 -1.92 -10.48 -11.81
N ALA A 199 -2.22 -11.75 -11.55
CA ALA A 199 -2.41 -12.76 -12.59
C ALA A 199 -3.54 -12.39 -13.55
N ARG A 200 -4.67 -11.92 -13.02
CA ARG A 200 -5.83 -11.48 -13.83
C ARG A 200 -5.50 -10.27 -14.69
N ILE A 201 -4.81 -9.27 -14.13
CA ILE A 201 -4.34 -8.10 -14.89
C ILE A 201 -3.41 -8.54 -16.02
N ILE A 202 -2.41 -9.39 -15.75
CA ILE A 202 -1.49 -9.91 -16.76
C ILE A 202 -2.25 -10.64 -17.88
N ALA A 203 -3.15 -11.55 -17.51
CA ALA A 203 -3.93 -12.32 -18.47
C ALA A 203 -4.79 -11.42 -19.36
N GLN A 204 -5.44 -10.40 -18.81
CA GLN A 204 -6.26 -9.46 -19.57
C GLN A 204 -5.40 -8.56 -20.49
N SER A 205 -4.27 -8.07 -19.99
CA SER A 205 -3.33 -7.24 -20.74
C SER A 205 -2.66 -7.97 -21.90
N CYS A 206 -2.43 -9.28 -21.79
CA CYS A 206 -1.95 -10.09 -22.91
C CYS A 206 -2.96 -10.19 -24.05
N ARG A 207 -4.27 -10.06 -23.76
CA ARG A 207 -5.35 -10.19 -24.75
C ARG A 207 -5.75 -8.85 -25.37
N GLN A 208 -5.57 -7.76 -24.63
CA GLN A 208 -5.91 -6.41 -25.07
C GLN A 208 -4.74 -5.47 -24.81
N SER A 209 -4.03 -5.12 -25.89
CA SER A 209 -2.98 -4.10 -25.83
C SER A 209 -3.57 -2.77 -25.34
N GLY A 210 -2.85 -2.09 -24.45
CA GLY A 210 -3.28 -0.82 -23.85
C GLY A 210 -4.14 -0.96 -22.58
N LEU A 211 -4.70 -2.14 -22.29
CA LEU A 211 -5.53 -2.32 -21.09
C LEU A 211 -4.73 -2.12 -19.79
N THR A 212 -3.45 -2.48 -19.76
CA THR A 212 -2.58 -2.18 -18.60
C THR A 212 -2.56 -0.70 -18.26
N VAL A 213 -2.51 0.19 -19.26
CA VAL A 213 -2.45 1.63 -19.01
C VAL A 213 -3.73 2.08 -18.30
N ILE A 214 -4.89 1.65 -18.82
CA ILE A 214 -6.20 1.96 -18.24
C ILE A 214 -6.32 1.42 -16.81
N LEU A 215 -5.95 0.15 -16.60
CA LEU A 215 -6.03 -0.49 -15.28
C LEU A 215 -5.08 0.16 -14.27
N THR A 216 -3.86 0.52 -14.68
CA THR A 216 -2.92 1.20 -13.79
C THR A 216 -3.42 2.60 -13.43
N THR A 217 -4.02 3.34 -14.37
CA THR A 217 -4.63 4.65 -14.08
C THR A 217 -5.77 4.50 -13.07
N LEU A 218 -6.72 3.58 -13.32
CA LEU A 218 -7.87 3.37 -12.43
C LEU A 218 -7.51 2.81 -11.04
N LEU A 219 -6.35 2.17 -10.89
CA LEU A 219 -5.87 1.62 -9.62
C LEU A 219 -4.90 2.54 -8.88
N SER A 220 -4.55 3.69 -9.47
CA SER A 220 -3.70 4.71 -8.86
C SER A 220 -4.55 5.87 -8.35
N PHE A 221 -4.10 6.56 -7.30
CA PHE A 221 -4.67 7.84 -6.88
C PHE A 221 -4.16 9.01 -7.75
N GLN A 222 -3.68 8.72 -8.96
CA GLN A 222 -3.18 9.72 -9.90
C GLN A 222 -4.20 9.87 -11.04
N ASN A 223 -4.75 11.08 -11.18
CA ASN A 223 -5.77 11.44 -12.17
C ASN A 223 -7.16 10.90 -11.80
N ASP A 224 -7.77 10.10 -12.67
CA ASP A 224 -9.16 9.66 -12.53
C ASP A 224 -9.27 8.40 -11.65
N GLU A 225 -10.10 8.50 -10.61
CA GLU A 225 -10.34 7.46 -9.60
C GLU A 225 -11.81 7.02 -9.58
N ILE A 226 -12.08 5.91 -8.89
CA ILE A 226 -13.43 5.38 -8.69
C ILE A 226 -14.00 5.85 -7.35
N TYR A 227 -15.11 6.57 -7.42
CA TYR A 227 -15.84 7.09 -6.27
C TYR A 227 -17.23 6.47 -6.11
N PHE A 228 -17.66 6.35 -4.86
CA PHE A 228 -19.01 5.92 -4.49
C PHE A 228 -19.75 7.10 -3.88
N LYS A 229 -20.77 7.60 -4.56
CA LYS A 229 -21.49 8.78 -4.12
C LYS A 229 -22.98 8.50 -3.93
N TYR A 230 -23.48 8.84 -2.75
CA TYR A 230 -24.93 8.93 -2.56
C TYR A 230 -25.44 10.21 -3.22
N GLU A 231 -26.43 10.08 -4.10
CA GLU A 231 -26.93 11.19 -4.90
C GLU A 231 -28.46 11.28 -4.82
N LYS A 232 -28.95 12.05 -3.85
CA LYS A 232 -30.38 12.17 -3.54
C LYS A 232 -31.23 12.59 -4.74
N ALA A 233 -30.69 13.40 -5.65
CA ALA A 233 -31.43 13.90 -6.81
C ALA A 233 -31.68 12.83 -7.90
N LEU A 234 -30.98 11.68 -7.82
CA LEU A 234 -31.13 10.56 -8.75
C LEU A 234 -32.02 9.45 -8.19
N VAL A 235 -32.46 9.53 -6.94
CA VAL A 235 -33.37 8.55 -6.33
C VAL A 235 -34.69 8.50 -7.11
N GLY A 236 -35.11 7.30 -7.48
CA GLY A 236 -36.30 7.04 -8.31
C GLY A 236 -36.07 7.20 -9.81
N ARG A 237 -34.89 7.64 -10.25
CA ARG A 237 -34.52 7.69 -11.67
C ARG A 237 -33.90 6.38 -12.13
N THR A 238 -33.80 6.22 -13.44
CA THR A 238 -33.15 5.05 -14.04
C THR A 238 -31.63 5.22 -14.09
N PHE A 239 -30.91 4.10 -14.20
CA PHE A 239 -29.47 4.11 -14.43
C PHE A 239 -29.10 4.86 -15.73
N TYR A 240 -29.95 4.77 -16.76
CA TYR A 240 -29.83 5.56 -17.98
C TYR A 240 -29.77 7.06 -17.70
N ASP A 241 -30.67 7.58 -16.86
CA ASP A 241 -30.67 9.01 -16.50
C ASP A 241 -29.37 9.39 -15.78
N ALA A 242 -28.88 8.53 -14.89
CA ALA A 242 -27.66 8.78 -14.14
C ALA A 242 -26.43 8.92 -15.04
N ILE A 243 -26.30 8.09 -16.09
CA ILE A 243 -25.18 8.15 -17.05
C ILE A 243 -25.03 9.55 -17.66
N PHE A 244 -26.15 10.23 -17.96
CA PHE A 244 -26.13 11.56 -18.56
C PHE A 244 -26.20 12.71 -17.55
N SER A 245 -26.28 12.40 -16.25
CA SER A 245 -26.48 13.41 -15.21
C SER A 245 -25.21 14.16 -14.80
N TYR A 246 -24.03 13.70 -15.23
CA TYR A 246 -22.73 14.31 -14.91
C TYR A 246 -22.07 14.88 -16.18
N ASN A 247 -21.42 16.05 -16.07
CA ASN A 247 -20.71 16.67 -17.20
C ASN A 247 -19.24 16.24 -17.29
N LYS A 248 -18.61 15.95 -16.15
CA LYS A 248 -17.16 15.72 -16.02
C LYS A 248 -16.82 14.36 -15.43
N CYS A 249 -17.81 13.50 -15.23
CA CYS A 249 -17.63 12.19 -14.60
C CYS A 249 -18.27 11.12 -15.49
N SER A 250 -17.73 9.90 -15.41
CA SER A 250 -18.31 8.75 -16.09
C SER A 250 -18.98 7.82 -15.10
N VAL A 251 -20.29 7.62 -15.21
CA VAL A 251 -21.02 6.65 -14.39
C VAL A 251 -20.75 5.24 -14.90
N ILE A 252 -20.29 4.35 -14.01
CA ILE A 252 -19.93 2.97 -14.36
C ILE A 252 -20.77 1.91 -13.66
N GLY A 253 -21.55 2.27 -12.62
CA GLY A 253 -22.36 1.31 -11.91
C GLY A 253 -23.11 1.86 -10.71
N LEU A 254 -23.67 0.94 -9.93
CA LEU A 254 -24.40 1.18 -8.69
C LEU A 254 -23.87 0.26 -7.60
N MET A 255 -23.76 0.77 -6.38
CA MET A 255 -23.63 -0.03 -5.17
C MET A 255 -24.97 -0.02 -4.46
N LEU A 256 -25.58 -1.19 -4.32
CA LEU A 256 -26.88 -1.34 -3.68
C LEU A 256 -26.77 -1.13 -2.17
N ALA A 257 -27.92 -0.92 -1.52
CA ALA A 257 -28.02 -0.76 -0.06
C ALA A 257 -27.35 -1.88 0.76
N ASP A 258 -27.33 -3.11 0.23
CA ASP A 258 -26.69 -4.28 0.85
C ASP A 258 -25.16 -4.33 0.64
N GLY A 259 -24.59 -3.34 -0.06
CA GLY A 259 -23.18 -3.27 -0.43
C GLY A 259 -22.84 -3.98 -1.75
N THR A 260 -23.81 -4.62 -2.41
CA THR A 260 -23.57 -5.31 -3.69
C THR A 260 -23.21 -4.31 -4.78
N VAL A 261 -22.04 -4.48 -5.38
CA VAL A 261 -21.58 -3.67 -6.52
C VAL A 261 -22.08 -4.28 -7.83
N LYS A 262 -22.79 -3.48 -8.63
CA LYS A 262 -23.21 -3.79 -10.00
C LYS A 262 -22.59 -2.80 -10.97
N LEU A 263 -21.62 -3.26 -11.75
CA LEU A 263 -21.05 -2.50 -12.86
C LEU A 263 -21.91 -2.68 -14.11
N CYS A 264 -22.17 -1.59 -14.82
CA CYS A 264 -23.03 -1.54 -16.01
C CYS A 264 -24.36 -2.33 -15.84
N PRO A 265 -25.19 -2.00 -14.83
CA PRO A 265 -26.51 -2.61 -14.68
C PRO A 265 -27.41 -2.29 -15.88
N GLN A 266 -28.57 -2.95 -15.96
CA GLN A 266 -29.54 -2.65 -17.02
C GLN A 266 -29.95 -1.17 -16.97
N LEU A 267 -30.12 -0.56 -18.14
CA LEU A 267 -30.35 0.89 -18.28
C LEU A 267 -31.63 1.37 -17.57
N ASP A 268 -32.64 0.50 -17.45
CA ASP A 268 -33.91 0.72 -16.78
C ASP A 268 -33.87 0.45 -15.26
N THR A 269 -32.71 0.04 -14.71
CA THR A 269 -32.55 -0.19 -13.26
C THR A 269 -32.85 1.09 -12.50
N ILE A 270 -33.79 1.03 -11.54
CA ILE A 270 -34.17 2.16 -10.71
C ILE A 270 -33.18 2.32 -9.56
N ILE A 271 -32.75 3.56 -9.33
CA ILE A 271 -31.84 3.95 -8.24
C ILE A 271 -32.66 4.17 -6.96
N ASN A 272 -32.35 3.41 -5.91
CA ASN A 272 -33.06 3.50 -4.62
C ASN A 272 -32.41 4.51 -3.67
N MET A 273 -33.10 4.80 -2.57
CA MET A 273 -32.72 5.82 -1.57
C MET A 273 -31.38 5.53 -0.87
N ASP A 274 -30.96 4.26 -0.80
CA ASP A 274 -29.70 3.88 -0.13
C ASP A 274 -28.63 3.40 -1.13
N ASP A 275 -28.94 3.45 -2.43
CA ASP A 275 -28.00 3.09 -3.49
C ASP A 275 -26.97 4.22 -3.68
N LYS A 276 -25.72 3.85 -3.94
CA LYS A 276 -24.66 4.79 -4.32
C LYS A 276 -24.32 4.65 -5.79
N ILE A 277 -24.14 5.77 -6.46
CA ILE A 277 -23.63 5.80 -7.82
C ILE A 277 -22.12 5.55 -7.79
N ILE A 278 -21.66 4.69 -8.69
CA ILE A 278 -20.23 4.44 -8.91
C ILE A 278 -19.80 5.27 -10.11
N VAL A 279 -18.88 6.20 -9.89
CA VAL A 279 -18.40 7.13 -10.91
C VAL A 279 -16.89 7.12 -11.01
N ILE A 280 -16.39 7.38 -12.21
CA ILE A 280 -14.99 7.72 -12.46
C ILE A 280 -14.89 9.26 -12.52
N ALA A 281 -14.02 9.84 -11.72
CA ALA A 281 -13.77 11.28 -11.65
C ALA A 281 -12.34 11.58 -11.21
N GLU A 282 -11.83 12.76 -11.57
CA GLU A 282 -10.48 13.20 -11.20
C GLU A 282 -10.31 13.46 -9.70
N ASP A 283 -11.39 13.91 -9.02
CA ASP A 283 -11.40 14.15 -7.58
C ASP A 283 -12.85 14.12 -7.06
N ASP A 284 -13.04 13.98 -5.75
CA ASP A 284 -14.36 13.86 -5.12
C ASP A 284 -15.19 15.16 -5.23
N ASP A 285 -14.52 16.31 -5.20
CA ASP A 285 -15.11 17.64 -5.33
C ASP A 285 -15.64 17.94 -6.76
N LYS A 286 -15.17 17.21 -7.78
CA LYS A 286 -15.60 17.38 -9.17
C LYS A 286 -16.86 16.61 -9.53
N ILE A 287 -17.37 15.78 -8.62
CA ILE A 287 -18.57 14.97 -8.83
C ILE A 287 -19.82 15.84 -8.64
N ILE A 288 -20.13 16.65 -9.66
CA ILE A 288 -21.22 17.63 -9.63
C ILE A 288 -22.29 17.27 -10.66
N LEU A 289 -23.54 17.23 -10.21
CA LEU A 289 -24.68 17.02 -11.09
C LEU A 289 -24.91 18.23 -12.01
N SER A 290 -25.23 17.92 -13.27
CA SER A 290 -25.64 18.93 -14.25
C SER A 290 -27.14 19.18 -14.15
N SER A 291 -27.53 20.34 -13.63
CA SER A 291 -28.94 20.78 -13.53
C SER A 291 -29.67 20.76 -14.89
N ASP A 292 -28.93 21.09 -15.95
CA ASP A 292 -29.44 21.10 -17.32
C ASP A 292 -29.71 19.68 -17.84
N ASN A 293 -28.88 18.71 -17.44
CA ASN A 293 -29.04 17.32 -17.88
C ASN A 293 -30.11 16.56 -17.08
N LEU A 294 -30.29 16.88 -15.79
CA LEU A 294 -31.41 16.35 -15.00
C LEU A 294 -32.77 16.74 -15.60
N SER A 295 -32.85 17.90 -16.24
CA SER A 295 -34.05 18.40 -16.93
C SER A 295 -34.16 17.88 -18.37
N ARG A 296 -33.03 17.52 -19.00
CA ARG A 296 -32.99 16.89 -20.32
C ARG A 296 -33.34 15.41 -20.29
N SER A 297 -33.05 14.65 -19.23
CA SER A 297 -33.42 13.22 -19.19
C SER A 297 -34.95 13.00 -19.24
N THR A 298 -35.74 13.99 -18.78
CA THR A 298 -37.20 14.05 -18.93
C THR A 298 -37.69 14.48 -20.31
N ARG A 299 -36.84 15.07 -21.16
CA ARG A 299 -37.14 15.32 -22.57
C ARG A 299 -36.52 14.18 -23.35
N SER A 300 -37.34 13.33 -23.98
CA SER A 300 -36.83 12.31 -24.88
C SER A 300 -35.72 12.91 -25.74
N ILE A 301 -34.55 12.27 -25.76
CA ILE A 301 -33.58 12.55 -26.81
C ILE A 301 -34.37 12.29 -28.08
N SER A 302 -34.76 13.37 -28.78
CA SER A 302 -35.64 13.25 -29.92
C SER A 302 -34.99 12.26 -30.87
N ALA A 303 -35.66 11.12 -31.10
CA ALA A 303 -35.20 10.09 -32.02
C ALA A 303 -34.88 10.66 -33.43
N SER A 304 -35.34 11.88 -33.72
CA SER A 304 -35.01 12.68 -34.90
C SER A 304 -33.54 13.13 -35.04
N THR A 305 -32.71 13.05 -33.99
CA THR A 305 -31.25 13.33 -34.11
C THR A 305 -30.44 12.05 -34.33
N ILE A 306 -31.07 10.88 -34.28
CA ILE A 306 -30.48 9.64 -34.78
C ILE A 306 -30.52 9.74 -36.31
N ASN A 307 -29.45 10.32 -36.86
CA ASN A 307 -29.27 10.41 -38.29
C ASN A 307 -29.23 8.98 -38.85
N HIS A 308 -30.34 8.52 -39.45
CA HIS A 308 -30.46 7.21 -40.09
C HIS A 308 -29.47 7.00 -41.26
N ASN A 309 -28.63 7.99 -41.56
CA ASN A 309 -27.57 7.95 -42.57
C ASN A 309 -26.16 7.69 -42.03
N ILE A 310 -26.01 7.35 -40.75
CA ILE A 310 -24.78 6.65 -40.34
C ILE A 310 -25.01 5.19 -40.70
N ASN A 311 -24.49 4.77 -41.84
CA ASN A 311 -24.09 3.38 -42.08
C ASN A 311 -23.21 2.98 -40.90
N SER A 312 -23.86 2.51 -39.83
CA SER A 312 -23.21 2.21 -38.58
C SER A 312 -22.39 0.96 -38.86
N PRO A 313 -21.04 1.01 -38.78
CA PRO A 313 -20.23 -0.20 -38.96
C PRO A 313 -20.60 -1.28 -37.92
N SER A 314 -21.34 -0.88 -36.87
CA SER A 314 -21.78 -1.71 -35.76
C SER A 314 -22.82 -2.79 -36.11
N GLN A 315 -23.62 -2.67 -37.19
CA GLN A 315 -24.51 -3.78 -37.58
C GLN A 315 -23.75 -4.93 -38.25
N GLN A 316 -22.55 -4.70 -38.78
CA GLN A 316 -21.68 -5.79 -39.23
C GLN A 316 -20.85 -6.41 -38.08
N MET A 317 -20.69 -5.74 -36.93
CA MET A 317 -19.98 -6.27 -35.76
C MET A 317 -20.83 -7.17 -34.85
N ILE A 318 -22.16 -7.22 -35.03
CA ILE A 318 -23.05 -8.15 -34.28
C ILE A 318 -23.05 -9.56 -34.90
N ARG A 319 -22.34 -9.79 -36.01
CA ARG A 319 -21.94 -11.15 -36.38
C ARG A 319 -20.81 -11.56 -35.45
N GLY A 320 -21.17 -12.35 -34.43
CA GLY A 320 -20.27 -12.92 -33.44
C GLY A 320 -18.90 -13.19 -34.06
N THR A 321 -17.93 -12.38 -33.68
CA THR A 321 -16.55 -12.60 -34.05
C THR A 321 -16.21 -13.98 -33.51
N THR A 322 -16.02 -14.94 -34.42
CA THR A 322 -15.50 -16.24 -34.05
C THR A 322 -14.23 -15.97 -33.27
N LYS A 323 -14.21 -16.35 -31.97
CA LYS A 323 -13.02 -16.16 -31.12
C LYS A 323 -11.85 -16.77 -31.88
N LYS A 324 -10.94 -15.93 -32.38
CA LYS A 324 -9.73 -16.42 -33.05
C LYS A 324 -8.93 -17.21 -32.03
N VAL A 325 -8.36 -18.33 -32.45
CA VAL A 325 -7.47 -19.10 -31.58
C VAL A 325 -6.24 -18.24 -31.27
N GLU A 326 -6.07 -17.90 -30.00
CA GLU A 326 -4.91 -17.16 -29.48
C GLU A 326 -3.80 -18.16 -29.10
N ARG A 327 -2.53 -17.84 -29.36
CA ARG A 327 -1.37 -18.63 -28.91
C ARG A 327 -0.57 -17.79 -27.92
N ASN A 328 -0.51 -18.25 -26.67
CA ASN A 328 0.19 -17.55 -25.59
C ASN A 328 1.37 -18.39 -25.09
N LEU A 329 2.47 -17.73 -24.71
CA LEU A 329 3.65 -18.36 -24.12
C LEU A 329 3.78 -17.87 -22.68
N ILE A 330 3.80 -18.81 -21.72
CA ILE A 330 4.07 -18.51 -20.31
C ILE A 330 5.52 -18.91 -20.02
N LEU A 331 6.35 -17.94 -19.62
CA LEU A 331 7.74 -18.16 -19.25
C LEU A 331 7.91 -18.04 -17.73
N GLY A 332 8.46 -19.08 -17.11
CA GLY A 332 8.70 -19.16 -15.68
C GLY A 332 7.54 -19.80 -14.91
N TRP A 333 7.87 -20.53 -13.85
CA TRP A 333 6.91 -21.20 -12.98
C TRP A 333 6.96 -20.59 -11.58
N ASN A 334 5.92 -19.83 -11.25
CA ASN A 334 5.71 -19.23 -9.93
C ASN A 334 4.23 -19.40 -9.52
N ASN A 335 3.85 -18.88 -8.35
CA ASN A 335 2.48 -19.00 -7.82
C ASN A 335 1.40 -18.38 -8.72
N ARG A 336 1.77 -17.49 -9.66
CA ARG A 336 0.85 -16.82 -10.59
C ARG A 336 0.63 -17.62 -11.88
N ALA A 337 1.58 -18.43 -12.31
CA ALA A 337 1.48 -19.17 -13.58
C ALA A 337 0.21 -20.05 -13.65
N PRO A 338 -0.14 -20.83 -12.61
CA PRO A 338 -1.41 -21.58 -12.60
C PRO A 338 -2.65 -20.68 -12.62
N LEU A 339 -2.58 -19.49 -12.02
CA LEU A 339 -3.68 -18.52 -11.97
C LEU A 339 -3.90 -17.85 -13.34
N ILE A 340 -2.82 -17.58 -14.09
CA ILE A 340 -2.89 -17.01 -15.44
C ILE A 340 -3.45 -18.03 -16.44
N ALA A 341 -3.12 -19.31 -16.26
CA ALA A 341 -3.56 -20.38 -17.15
C ALA A 341 -5.04 -20.78 -16.99
N LYS A 342 -5.67 -20.39 -15.87
CA LYS A 342 -7.05 -20.75 -15.50
C LYS A 342 -8.06 -19.76 -16.04
#